data_AF-A0A0M8PCA5-F1
#
_entry.id   AF-A0A0M8PCA5-F1
#
_cell.length_a   1.000
_cell.length_b   1.000
_cell.length_c   1.000
_cell.angle_alpha   90.00
_cell.angle_beta   90.00
_cell.angle_gamma   90.00
#
_symmetry.space_group_name_H-M   'P 1'
#
loop_
_entity.id
_entity.type
_entity.pdbx_description
1 polymer ?
#
loop_
_entity_poly.entity_id
_entity_poly.type
_entity_poly.pdbx_seq_one_letter_code
_entity_poly.pdbx_strand_id
1 'polypeptide(L)'
;MSNKHTSGLRRGARIGGVAAAAAVALGFLSAGAANADTFVPLPDGEIVAPSGNVIKRFAESALISPSLAANGAGRVAWVSGTVTADVKGVPANAEAGPSNGGIAENPDGSINQNGTQGTSTDGVPRLTTGYIVGCQVDISKLSGTLGLNAGLSANLVSESASGTAGGSANISVPMSAGQVKFARVESKAIKKDGTYTIQYQDAQIDAQGCGGYAQARSYTVLEVTGNNYEKTTLYGQPFSIG
;
A
#
# COMPACT_ATOMS: atom_id res chain seq x y z
N MET A 1 46.29 -21.72 82.01
CA MET A 1 46.32 -20.25 81.83
C MET A 1 47.13 -19.93 80.59
N SER A 2 46.49 -19.46 79.51
CA SER A 2 47.10 -18.61 78.48
C SER A 2 46.01 -18.16 77.52
N ASN A 3 45.48 -16.96 77.76
CA ASN A 3 44.60 -16.26 76.83
C ASN A 3 45.44 -15.64 75.71
N LYS A 4 45.06 -15.86 74.45
CA LYS A 4 45.47 -15.02 73.33
C LYS A 4 44.23 -14.49 72.62
N HIS A 5 43.99 -13.20 72.78
CA HIS A 5 43.18 -12.38 71.89
C HIS A 5 43.82 -12.36 70.50
N THR A 6 43.06 -12.36 69.40
CA THR A 6 42.96 -11.20 68.48
C THR A 6 41.92 -11.38 67.36
N SER A 7 41.02 -10.39 67.29
CA SER A 7 40.55 -9.63 66.12
C SER A 7 40.77 -10.20 64.70
N GLY A 8 39.67 -10.33 63.94
CA GLY A 8 39.74 -10.56 62.49
C GLY A 8 38.45 -10.36 61.68
N LEU A 9 37.44 -9.63 62.17
CA LEU A 9 36.27 -9.28 61.36
C LEU A 9 36.55 -7.97 60.61
N ARG A 10 37.07 -8.04 59.37
CA ARG A 10 37.07 -6.97 58.34
C ARG A 10 37.90 -7.41 57.12
N ARG A 11 37.37 -8.27 56.26
CA ARG A 11 37.79 -8.45 54.84
C ARG A 11 36.91 -9.50 54.17
N GLY A 12 35.70 -9.12 53.77
CA GLY A 12 34.81 -10.05 53.05
C GLY A 12 33.86 -9.41 52.04
N ALA A 13 33.85 -8.08 51.89
CA ALA A 13 32.82 -7.38 51.11
C ALA A 13 33.38 -6.64 49.88
N ARG A 14 34.25 -7.28 49.07
CA ARG A 14 34.77 -6.66 47.84
C ARG A 14 34.92 -7.58 46.62
N ILE A 15 34.14 -8.66 46.50
CA ILE A 15 34.19 -9.52 45.28
C ILE A 15 32.78 -9.89 44.74
N GLY A 16 31.72 -9.15 45.12
CA GLY A 16 30.34 -9.46 44.68
C GLY A 16 29.79 -8.59 43.54
N GLY A 17 30.48 -7.54 43.12
CA GLY A 17 29.87 -6.47 42.32
C GLY A 17 30.05 -6.55 40.79
N VAL A 18 30.94 -7.39 40.28
CA VAL A 18 31.37 -7.31 38.86
C VAL A 18 30.67 -8.33 37.96
N ALA A 19 30.08 -9.40 38.50
CA ALA A 19 29.46 -10.45 37.69
C ALA A 19 28.03 -10.12 37.18
N ALA A 20 27.33 -9.17 37.80
CA ALA A 20 25.95 -8.85 37.43
C ALA A 20 25.83 -7.89 36.22
N ALA A 21 26.89 -7.15 35.88
CA ALA A 21 26.84 -6.16 34.79
C ALA A 21 27.04 -6.78 33.39
N ALA A 22 27.64 -7.97 33.28
CA ALA A 22 27.94 -8.59 31.99
C ALA A 22 26.76 -9.36 31.37
N ALA A 23 25.78 -9.79 32.18
CA ALA A 23 24.63 -10.58 31.69
C ALA A 23 23.55 -9.74 30.99
N VAL A 24 23.55 -8.42 31.16
CA VAL A 24 22.55 -7.53 30.53
C VAL A 24 22.95 -7.12 29.09
N ALA A 25 24.21 -7.34 28.70
CA ALA A 25 24.72 -6.90 27.40
C ALA A 25 24.52 -7.90 26.24
N LEU A 26 24.19 -9.18 26.53
CA LEU A 26 24.12 -10.24 25.50
C LEU A 26 22.69 -10.58 25.04
N GLY A 27 21.66 -9.95 25.61
CA GLY A 27 20.25 -10.27 25.35
C GLY A 27 19.54 -9.41 24.29
N PHE A 28 20.18 -8.37 23.75
CA PHE A 28 19.54 -7.39 22.85
C PHE A 28 20.09 -7.37 21.41
N LEU A 29 20.81 -8.42 20.99
CA LEU A 29 21.43 -8.51 19.67
C LEU A 29 20.72 -9.53 18.77
N SER A 30 19.39 -9.43 18.58
CA SER A 30 18.73 -9.90 17.34
C SER A 30 17.24 -9.53 17.26
N ALA A 31 16.84 -8.32 17.67
CA ALA A 31 15.65 -7.76 17.04
C ALA A 31 16.11 -7.35 15.63
N GLY A 32 15.92 -8.23 14.64
CA GLY A 32 16.13 -7.87 13.24
C GLY A 32 15.44 -6.52 12.97
N ALA A 33 16.08 -5.64 12.20
CA ALA A 33 15.57 -4.29 11.96
C ALA A 33 14.08 -4.34 11.59
N ALA A 34 13.21 -3.93 12.51
CA ALA A 34 11.80 -3.78 12.21
C ALA A 34 11.72 -2.62 11.20
N ASN A 35 11.38 -2.92 9.94
CA ASN A 35 11.03 -1.88 8.99
C ASN A 35 9.74 -1.26 9.52
N ALA A 36 9.86 -0.09 10.14
CA ALA A 36 8.73 0.65 10.67
C ALA A 36 7.90 1.22 9.51
N ASP A 37 6.60 1.39 9.77
CA ASP A 37 5.72 2.06 8.81
C ASP A 37 6.19 3.50 8.57
N THR A 38 6.15 3.94 7.32
CA THR A 38 6.43 5.34 6.97
C THR A 38 5.14 6.10 6.80
N PHE A 39 4.90 7.08 7.66
CA PHE A 39 3.74 7.97 7.54
C PHE A 39 3.98 9.07 6.50
N VAL A 40 3.01 9.24 5.60
CA VAL A 40 3.00 10.27 4.56
C VAL A 40 1.71 11.09 4.71
N PRO A 41 1.80 12.34 5.20
CA PRO A 41 0.66 13.26 5.15
C PRO A 41 0.43 13.71 3.69
N LEU A 42 -0.82 13.75 3.26
CA LEU A 42 -1.19 14.18 1.92
C LEU A 42 -2.01 15.48 2.01
N PRO A 43 -1.77 16.45 1.09
CA PRO A 43 -2.47 17.72 1.13
C PRO A 43 -3.94 17.57 0.72
N ASP A 44 -4.77 18.47 1.24
CA ASP A 44 -6.16 18.57 0.83
C ASP A 44 -6.28 19.04 -0.63
N GLY A 45 -7.39 18.67 -1.27
CA GLY A 45 -7.68 19.02 -2.65
C GLY A 45 -9.15 19.38 -2.86
N GLU A 46 -9.40 20.29 -3.80
CA GLU A 46 -10.74 20.74 -4.18
C GLU A 46 -10.81 20.97 -5.68
N ILE A 47 -11.95 20.62 -6.29
CA ILE A 47 -12.28 20.97 -7.67
C ILE A 47 -13.75 21.38 -7.75
N VAL A 48 -14.02 22.43 -8.52
CA VAL A 48 -15.36 22.88 -8.89
C VAL A 48 -15.59 22.51 -10.35
N ALA A 49 -16.60 21.70 -10.60
CA ALA A 49 -17.02 21.30 -11.93
C ALA A 49 -17.69 22.48 -12.66
N PRO A 50 -17.67 22.51 -14.01
CA PRO A 50 -18.39 23.53 -14.78
C PRO A 50 -19.89 23.62 -14.45
N SER A 51 -20.52 22.53 -14.03
CA SER A 51 -21.91 22.51 -13.55
C SER A 51 -22.14 23.16 -12.18
N GLY A 52 -21.08 23.50 -11.45
CA GLY A 52 -21.14 24.00 -10.07
C GLY A 52 -21.15 22.90 -9.00
N ASN A 53 -20.94 21.64 -9.38
CA ASN A 53 -20.66 20.54 -8.45
C ASN A 53 -19.27 20.71 -7.83
N VAL A 54 -19.12 20.39 -6.54
CA VAL A 54 -17.85 20.57 -5.83
C VAL A 54 -17.39 19.25 -5.24
N ILE A 55 -16.15 18.86 -5.49
CA ILE A 55 -15.50 17.71 -4.85
C ILE A 55 -14.39 18.22 -3.96
N LYS A 56 -14.34 17.76 -2.71
CA LYS A 56 -13.24 18.00 -1.77
C LYS A 56 -12.72 16.68 -1.24
N ARG A 57 -11.41 16.62 -1.04
CA ARG A 57 -10.70 15.53 -0.39
C ARG A 57 -9.81 16.12 0.68
N PHE A 58 -9.90 15.62 1.90
CA PHE A 58 -9.13 16.16 3.02
C PHE A 58 -8.84 15.11 4.08
N ALA A 59 -7.95 15.46 5.02
CA ALA A 59 -7.45 14.57 6.06
C ALA A 59 -6.88 13.28 5.47
N GLU A 60 -6.19 13.40 4.34
CA GLU A 60 -5.63 12.26 3.61
C GLU A 60 -4.23 11.90 4.15
N SER A 61 -4.00 10.61 4.33
CA SER A 61 -2.69 10.10 4.73
C SER A 61 -2.45 8.70 4.21
N ALA A 62 -1.17 8.34 4.04
CA ALA A 62 -0.75 6.98 3.76
C ALA A 62 0.27 6.51 4.81
N LEU A 63 0.09 5.28 5.29
CA LEU A 63 1.07 4.54 6.10
C LEU A 63 1.67 3.46 5.20
N ILE A 64 2.92 3.65 4.80
CA ILE A 64 3.64 2.70 3.96
C ILE A 64 4.19 1.60 4.84
N SER A 65 3.74 0.37 4.62
CA SER A 65 4.10 -0.78 5.43
C SER A 65 4.92 -1.80 4.64
N PRO A 66 5.78 -2.58 5.32
CA PRO A 66 6.37 -3.76 4.72
C PRO A 66 5.30 -4.71 4.18
N SER A 67 5.56 -5.32 3.02
CA SER A 67 4.61 -6.28 2.46
C SER A 67 4.50 -7.54 3.31
N LEU A 68 3.28 -7.92 3.68
CA LEU A 68 2.97 -9.14 4.43
C LEU A 68 3.38 -10.41 3.66
N ALA A 69 3.38 -10.37 2.33
CA ALA A 69 3.84 -11.48 1.50
C ALA A 69 5.36 -11.69 1.55
N ALA A 70 6.13 -10.69 2.01
CA ALA A 70 7.57 -10.72 2.21
C ALA A 70 8.38 -11.27 1.01
N ASN A 71 7.87 -11.12 -0.21
CA ASN A 71 8.46 -11.70 -1.43
C ASN A 71 9.42 -10.75 -2.18
N GLY A 72 9.79 -9.61 -1.57
CA GLY A 72 10.66 -8.58 -2.18
C GLY A 72 10.01 -7.76 -3.31
N ALA A 73 8.85 -8.17 -3.80
CA ALA A 73 8.10 -7.55 -4.90
C ALA A 73 6.76 -6.94 -4.47
N GLY A 74 6.41 -7.05 -3.19
CA GLY A 74 5.19 -6.46 -2.63
C GLY A 74 5.40 -5.01 -2.20
N ARG A 75 4.39 -4.18 -2.40
CA ARG A 75 4.29 -2.81 -1.87
C ARG A 75 2.95 -2.68 -1.17
N VAL A 76 2.96 -2.24 0.08
CA VAL A 76 1.75 -2.09 0.89
C VAL A 76 1.64 -0.67 1.40
N ALA A 77 0.46 -0.08 1.26
CA ALA A 77 0.12 1.19 1.87
C ALA A 77 -1.27 1.11 2.50
N TRP A 78 -1.42 1.64 3.70
CA TRP A 78 -2.72 1.84 4.36
C TRP A 78 -3.11 3.29 4.20
N VAL A 79 -4.24 3.53 3.54
CA VAL A 79 -4.66 4.88 3.18
C VAL A 79 -5.92 5.27 3.93
N SER A 80 -5.96 6.52 4.36
CA SER A 80 -7.07 7.13 5.10
C SER A 80 -7.42 8.46 4.45
N GLY A 81 -8.69 8.84 4.51
CA GLY A 81 -9.13 10.12 3.96
C GLY A 81 -10.64 10.32 4.02
N THR A 82 -11.05 11.57 3.85
CA THR A 82 -12.45 11.96 3.72
C THR A 82 -12.69 12.66 2.39
N VAL A 83 -13.74 12.24 1.71
CA VAL A 83 -14.19 12.82 0.44
C VAL A 83 -15.60 13.36 0.63
N THR A 84 -15.81 14.60 0.21
CA THR A 84 -17.15 15.21 0.15
C THR A 84 -17.46 15.67 -1.26
N ALA A 85 -18.69 15.46 -1.71
CA ALA A 85 -19.20 16.01 -2.96
C ALA A 85 -20.50 16.78 -2.70
N ASP A 86 -20.57 18.05 -3.10
CA ASP A 86 -21.81 18.80 -3.25
C ASP A 86 -22.31 18.60 -4.69
N VAL A 87 -23.44 17.92 -4.83
CA VAL A 87 -23.96 17.46 -6.13
C VAL A 87 -25.31 18.09 -6.40
N LYS A 88 -25.45 18.62 -7.61
CA LYS A 88 -26.59 19.36 -8.16
C LYS A 88 -26.94 18.83 -9.55
N GLY A 89 -28.20 18.99 -9.93
CA GLY A 89 -28.67 18.62 -11.27
C GLY A 89 -28.86 17.11 -11.45
N VAL A 90 -29.09 16.38 -10.37
CA VAL A 90 -29.44 14.96 -10.40
C VAL A 90 -30.88 14.81 -10.89
N PRO A 91 -31.16 13.95 -11.88
CA PRO A 91 -32.52 13.76 -12.37
C PRO A 91 -33.43 13.22 -11.25
N ALA A 92 -34.63 13.78 -11.13
CA ALA A 92 -35.57 13.55 -10.02
C ALA A 92 -36.00 12.09 -9.84
N ASN A 93 -35.76 11.22 -10.84
CA ASN A 93 -36.08 9.79 -10.83
C ASN A 93 -34.90 8.96 -11.37
N ALA A 94 -33.69 9.21 -10.88
CA ALA A 94 -32.53 8.41 -11.25
C ALA A 94 -32.69 6.96 -10.71
N GLU A 95 -33.12 6.05 -11.57
CA GLU A 95 -33.19 4.61 -11.29
C GLU A 95 -31.98 3.89 -11.87
N ALA A 96 -31.39 2.98 -11.08
CA ALA A 96 -30.29 2.15 -11.52
C ALA A 96 -30.81 1.13 -12.55
N GLY A 97 -30.33 1.26 -13.78
CA GLY A 97 -30.51 0.24 -14.81
C GLY A 97 -29.56 -0.95 -14.61
N PRO A 98 -29.72 -2.03 -15.38
CA PRO A 98 -28.74 -3.11 -15.41
C PRO A 98 -27.39 -2.57 -15.86
N SER A 99 -26.36 -2.73 -15.02
CA SER A 99 -24.99 -2.37 -15.39
C SER A 99 -24.45 -3.41 -16.37
N ASN A 100 -24.07 -2.98 -17.58
CA ASN A 100 -23.42 -3.85 -18.58
C ASN A 100 -21.95 -4.19 -18.25
N GLY A 101 -21.55 -4.09 -16.98
CA GLY A 101 -20.22 -4.46 -16.53
C GLY A 101 -19.16 -3.43 -16.95
N GLY A 102 -18.75 -2.61 -15.99
CA GLY A 102 -17.55 -1.78 -16.10
C GLY A 102 -16.61 -1.97 -14.91
N ILE A 103 -17.17 -2.28 -13.75
CA ILE A 103 -16.50 -2.61 -12.50
C ILE A 103 -17.25 -3.82 -11.96
N ALA A 104 -16.78 -5.02 -12.28
CA ALA A 104 -17.26 -6.24 -11.63
C ALA A 104 -16.36 -6.48 -10.41
N GLU A 105 -16.93 -6.47 -9.22
CA GLU A 105 -16.26 -7.02 -8.05
C GLU A 105 -16.19 -8.53 -8.21
N ASN A 106 -14.97 -9.06 -8.24
CA ASN A 106 -14.73 -10.48 -8.10
C ASN A 106 -15.14 -10.91 -6.67
N PRO A 107 -15.46 -12.20 -6.46
CA PRO A 107 -15.80 -12.73 -5.13
C PRO A 107 -14.71 -12.54 -4.07
N ASP A 108 -13.47 -12.24 -4.47
CA ASP A 108 -12.32 -11.95 -3.60
C ASP A 108 -12.16 -10.45 -3.30
N GLY A 109 -13.11 -9.60 -3.70
CA GLY A 109 -13.09 -8.15 -3.53
C GLY A 109 -12.20 -7.40 -4.53
N SER A 110 -11.51 -8.11 -5.43
CA SER A 110 -10.76 -7.46 -6.51
C SER A 110 -11.71 -6.93 -7.59
N ILE A 111 -11.31 -5.86 -8.28
CA ILE A 111 -12.20 -5.12 -9.17
C ILE A 111 -11.74 -5.36 -10.61
N ASN A 112 -12.53 -6.07 -11.41
CA ASN A 112 -12.31 -6.19 -12.84
C ASN A 112 -12.73 -4.89 -13.52
N GLN A 113 -11.75 -4.11 -13.95
CA GLN A 113 -11.94 -2.77 -14.51
C GLN A 113 -11.68 -2.73 -16.01
N ASN A 114 -12.34 -3.60 -16.78
CA ASN A 114 -12.06 -3.74 -18.19
C ASN A 114 -12.36 -2.44 -18.96
N GLY A 115 -11.35 -1.58 -19.13
CA GLY A 115 -11.42 -0.29 -19.84
C GLY A 115 -12.06 0.88 -19.08
N THR A 116 -12.41 0.74 -17.79
CA THR A 116 -13.25 1.73 -17.08
C THR A 116 -12.51 2.63 -16.11
N GLN A 117 -11.20 2.40 -15.89
CA GLN A 117 -10.37 3.23 -15.00
C GLN A 117 -10.97 3.33 -13.58
N GLY A 118 -11.67 2.29 -13.15
CA GLY A 118 -12.23 2.15 -11.81
C GLY A 118 -13.54 2.87 -11.56
N THR A 119 -14.21 3.38 -12.59
CA THR A 119 -15.49 4.08 -12.46
C THR A 119 -16.50 3.62 -13.49
N SER A 120 -17.77 3.49 -13.10
CA SER A 120 -18.86 3.16 -14.00
C SER A 120 -20.16 3.67 -13.38
N THR A 121 -21.12 4.05 -14.22
CA THR A 121 -22.49 4.37 -13.82
C THR A 121 -23.45 3.37 -14.44
N ASP A 122 -24.53 3.10 -13.72
CA ASP A 122 -25.66 2.25 -14.12
C ASP A 122 -26.90 3.12 -14.42
N GLY A 123 -26.67 4.32 -14.96
CA GLY A 123 -27.72 5.31 -15.19
C GLY A 123 -27.96 6.27 -14.02
N VAL A 124 -27.45 5.96 -12.81
CA VAL A 124 -27.48 6.85 -11.65
C VAL A 124 -26.14 7.56 -11.48
N PRO A 125 -26.12 8.87 -11.14
CA PRO A 125 -24.90 9.58 -10.79
C PRO A 125 -24.10 8.85 -9.70
N ARG A 126 -22.78 8.89 -9.76
CA ARG A 126 -21.91 8.13 -8.85
C ARG A 126 -20.68 8.92 -8.45
N LEU A 127 -20.39 8.91 -7.14
CA LEU A 127 -19.14 9.36 -6.57
C LEU A 127 -18.26 8.15 -6.32
N THR A 128 -17.06 8.12 -6.89
CA THR A 128 -16.10 7.03 -6.73
C THR A 128 -14.77 7.58 -6.23
N THR A 129 -14.14 6.91 -5.27
CA THR A 129 -12.84 7.28 -4.73
C THR A 129 -11.89 6.09 -4.75
N GLY A 130 -10.61 6.35 -5.05
CA GLY A 130 -9.59 5.32 -5.03
C GLY A 130 -8.19 5.88 -5.21
N TYR A 131 -7.26 4.97 -5.52
CA TYR A 131 -5.87 5.26 -5.80
C TYR A 131 -5.44 4.62 -7.12
N ILE A 132 -4.71 5.37 -7.91
CA ILE A 132 -3.97 4.88 -9.06
C ILE A 132 -2.62 4.44 -8.55
N VAL A 133 -2.26 3.18 -8.76
CA VAL A 133 -1.00 2.58 -8.35
C VAL A 133 -0.22 2.20 -9.61
N GLY A 134 0.96 2.78 -9.76
CA GLY A 134 1.89 2.47 -10.84
C GLY A 134 3.14 1.83 -10.29
N CYS A 135 3.56 0.73 -10.90
CA CYS A 135 4.86 0.10 -10.63
C CYS A 135 5.77 0.29 -11.83
N GLN A 136 7.05 0.60 -11.59
CA GLN A 136 8.02 0.82 -12.67
C GLN A 136 8.16 -0.42 -13.54
N VAL A 137 8.20 -1.60 -12.91
CA VAL A 137 8.31 -2.87 -13.61
C VAL A 137 7.44 -3.95 -12.99
N ASP A 138 6.81 -4.76 -13.85
CA ASP A 138 6.02 -5.91 -13.44
C ASP A 138 6.86 -7.18 -13.54
N ILE A 139 7.26 -7.70 -12.38
CA ILE A 139 8.01 -8.93 -12.20
C ILE A 139 7.12 -10.10 -11.79
N SER A 140 5.79 -9.94 -11.81
CA SER A 140 4.85 -11.04 -11.51
C SER A 140 5.07 -12.25 -12.44
N LYS A 141 5.66 -12.04 -13.62
CA LYS A 141 5.99 -13.08 -14.61
C LYS A 141 7.40 -13.65 -14.49
N LEU A 142 8.23 -13.13 -13.58
CA LEU A 142 9.57 -13.64 -13.32
C LEU A 142 9.57 -14.88 -12.39
N SER A 143 8.41 -15.29 -11.89
CA SER A 143 8.29 -16.45 -10.98
C SER A 143 8.43 -17.82 -11.66
N GLY A 144 8.82 -17.89 -12.93
CA GLY A 144 8.97 -19.12 -13.69
C GLY A 144 10.29 -19.19 -14.45
N THR A 145 11.18 -20.08 -14.01
CA THR A 145 12.37 -20.56 -14.74
C THR A 145 13.50 -19.54 -14.89
N LEU A 146 14.32 -19.41 -13.84
CA LEU A 146 15.77 -19.29 -14.06
C LEU A 146 16.20 -20.61 -14.70
N GLY A 147 16.48 -20.60 -16.00
CA GLY A 147 16.95 -21.75 -16.76
C GLY A 147 18.30 -22.24 -16.25
N LEU A 148 18.30 -23.04 -15.18
CA LEU A 148 19.40 -23.89 -14.79
C LEU A 148 19.22 -25.22 -15.52
N ASN A 149 19.64 -25.25 -16.78
CA ASN A 149 19.71 -26.49 -17.54
C ASN A 149 20.93 -27.30 -17.09
N ALA A 150 20.88 -27.82 -15.86
CA ALA A 150 21.78 -28.87 -15.37
C ALA A 150 21.10 -29.54 -14.18
N GLY A 151 20.77 -30.83 -14.33
CA GLY A 151 20.14 -31.63 -13.28
C GLY A 151 20.97 -31.59 -12.00
N LEU A 152 20.55 -30.76 -11.05
CA LEU A 152 21.02 -30.78 -9.68
C LEU A 152 19.91 -30.24 -8.78
N SER A 153 19.21 -31.14 -8.11
CA SER A 153 18.40 -30.81 -6.94
C SER A 153 19.35 -30.36 -5.83
N ALA A 154 19.44 -29.05 -5.59
CA ALA A 154 20.16 -28.52 -4.44
C ALA A 154 19.35 -27.38 -3.82
N ASN A 155 18.80 -27.70 -2.65
CA ASN A 155 18.38 -26.78 -1.62
C ASN A 155 19.53 -25.83 -1.27
N LEU A 156 19.41 -24.53 -1.53
CA LEU A 156 20.33 -23.54 -0.96
C LEU A 156 19.59 -22.23 -0.64
N VAL A 157 19.17 -22.17 0.63
CA VAL A 157 19.16 -20.95 1.43
C VAL A 157 20.54 -20.30 1.46
N SER A 158 20.57 -18.97 1.52
CA SER A 158 21.63 -18.08 2.01
C SER A 158 23.09 -18.50 1.82
N GLU A 159 23.84 -17.73 1.03
CA GLU A 159 25.07 -17.02 1.43
C GLU A 159 25.85 -16.54 0.20
N SER A 160 26.51 -15.42 0.39
CA SER A 160 27.31 -14.68 -0.58
C SER A 160 28.36 -15.58 -1.28
N ALA A 161 28.34 -15.61 -2.61
CA ALA A 161 29.46 -16.15 -3.38
C ALA A 161 29.82 -15.18 -4.51
N SER A 162 30.92 -14.46 -4.29
CA SER A 162 31.72 -13.84 -5.34
C SER A 162 32.13 -14.90 -6.37
N GLY A 163 31.67 -14.75 -7.61
CA GLY A 163 32.03 -15.64 -8.70
C GLY A 163 31.84 -14.94 -10.05
N THR A 164 32.87 -14.21 -10.48
CA THR A 164 32.98 -13.76 -11.86
C THR A 164 33.24 -14.97 -12.75
N ALA A 165 32.23 -15.42 -13.48
CA ALA A 165 32.38 -16.38 -14.57
C ALA A 165 31.78 -15.76 -15.84
N GLY A 166 32.67 -15.38 -16.75
CA GLY A 166 32.37 -14.79 -18.04
C GLY A 166 31.48 -15.68 -18.88
N GLY A 167 30.27 -15.20 -19.13
CA GLY A 167 29.37 -15.64 -20.17
C GLY A 167 28.41 -14.48 -20.36
N SER A 168 28.31 -13.93 -21.58
CA SER A 168 27.26 -12.98 -21.93
C SER A 168 25.93 -13.72 -21.92
N ALA A 169 25.42 -13.98 -20.72
CA ALA A 169 24.05 -14.39 -20.49
C ALA A 169 23.22 -13.14 -20.75
N ASN A 170 22.64 -13.06 -21.95
CA ASN A 170 21.55 -12.15 -22.23
C ASN A 170 20.38 -12.62 -21.35
N ILE A 171 20.37 -12.20 -20.09
CA ILE A 171 19.25 -12.35 -19.16
C ILE A 171 18.15 -11.44 -19.71
N SER A 172 17.40 -11.97 -20.68
CA SER A 172 16.14 -11.38 -21.11
C SER A 172 15.09 -11.82 -20.11
N VAL A 173 15.05 -11.15 -18.96
CA VAL A 173 13.91 -11.24 -18.06
C VAL A 173 12.73 -10.61 -18.80
N PRO A 174 11.61 -11.31 -19.01
CA PRO A 174 10.40 -10.72 -19.54
C PRO A 174 9.79 -9.80 -18.47
N MET A 175 10.39 -8.62 -18.28
CA MET A 175 9.79 -7.53 -17.54
C MET A 175 8.56 -7.10 -18.34
N SER A 176 7.36 -7.33 -17.82
CA SER A 176 6.21 -6.66 -18.42
C SER A 176 6.32 -5.17 -18.10
N ALA A 177 5.99 -4.31 -19.06
CA ALA A 177 5.95 -2.87 -18.84
C ALA A 177 5.13 -2.56 -17.58
N GLY A 178 5.55 -1.55 -16.83
CA GLY A 178 4.87 -1.11 -15.62
C GLY A 178 3.36 -1.00 -15.84
N GLN A 179 2.59 -1.72 -15.02
CA GLN A 179 1.13 -1.66 -15.09
C GLN A 179 0.61 -0.60 -14.13
N VAL A 180 -0.37 0.16 -14.59
CA VAL A 180 -1.15 1.07 -13.75
C VAL A 180 -2.43 0.35 -13.36
N LYS A 181 -2.65 0.17 -12.05
CA LYS A 181 -3.86 -0.41 -11.48
C LYS A 181 -4.63 0.67 -10.72
N PHE A 182 -5.94 0.67 -10.84
CA PHE A 182 -6.80 1.54 -10.05
C PHE A 182 -7.37 0.70 -8.90
N ALA A 183 -6.98 1.02 -7.68
CA ALA A 183 -7.56 0.48 -6.47
C ALA A 183 -8.73 1.39 -6.04
N ARG A 184 -9.96 1.01 -6.38
CA ARG A 184 -11.15 1.72 -5.85
C ARG A 184 -11.29 1.36 -4.37
N VAL A 185 -11.46 2.38 -3.55
CA VAL A 185 -11.71 2.23 -2.11
C VAL A 185 -13.20 2.09 -1.87
N GLU A 186 -14.01 2.98 -2.46
CA GLU A 186 -15.45 3.00 -2.25
C GLU A 186 -16.15 3.77 -3.37
N SER A 187 -17.45 3.51 -3.55
CA SER A 187 -18.32 4.29 -4.43
C SER A 187 -19.72 4.46 -3.85
N LYS A 188 -20.34 5.62 -4.10
CA LYS A 188 -21.68 5.95 -3.63
C LYS A 188 -22.57 6.40 -4.78
N ALA A 189 -23.72 5.76 -4.93
CA ALA A 189 -24.77 6.19 -5.86
C ALA A 189 -25.48 7.43 -5.32
N ILE A 190 -25.74 8.40 -6.20
CA ILE A 190 -26.33 9.70 -5.90
C ILE A 190 -27.69 9.77 -6.58
N LYS A 191 -28.76 9.71 -5.78
CA LYS A 191 -30.15 9.67 -6.27
C LYS A 191 -30.86 11.02 -6.24
N LYS A 192 -30.27 12.01 -5.59
CA LYS A 192 -30.83 13.36 -5.44
C LYS A 192 -29.71 14.37 -5.22
N ASP A 193 -30.04 15.63 -5.39
CA ASP A 193 -29.14 16.72 -5.03
C ASP A 193 -28.83 16.71 -3.53
N GLY A 194 -27.60 17.10 -3.18
CA GLY A 194 -27.16 17.22 -1.80
C GLY A 194 -25.68 16.89 -1.61
N THR A 195 -25.28 16.86 -0.34
CA THR A 195 -23.90 16.57 0.06
C THR A 195 -23.72 15.09 0.36
N TYR A 196 -22.70 14.51 -0.26
CA TYR A 196 -22.32 13.11 -0.11
C TYR A 196 -20.93 13.02 0.51
N THR A 197 -20.77 12.16 1.49
CA THR A 197 -19.49 11.91 2.15
C THR A 197 -19.12 10.45 2.07
N ILE A 198 -17.84 10.20 1.79
CA ILE A 198 -17.18 8.90 1.89
C ILE A 198 -15.99 9.12 2.81
N GLN A 199 -15.94 8.37 3.90
CA GLN A 199 -14.79 8.34 4.81
C GLN A 199 -14.27 6.91 4.83
N TYR A 200 -12.96 6.76 4.77
CA TYR A 200 -12.29 5.48 4.91
C TYR A 200 -11.05 5.68 5.78
N GLN A 201 -10.74 4.63 6.54
CA GLN A 201 -9.61 4.60 7.45
C GLN A 201 -8.89 3.27 7.27
N ASP A 202 -7.57 3.35 7.11
CA ASP A 202 -6.67 2.21 6.96
C ASP A 202 -7.17 1.22 5.91
N ALA A 203 -7.58 1.75 4.75
CA ALA A 203 -7.90 0.93 3.59
C ALA A 203 -6.59 0.42 2.98
N GLN A 204 -6.49 -0.87 2.71
CA GLN A 204 -5.26 -1.47 2.21
C GLN A 204 -5.11 -1.28 0.69
N ILE A 205 -3.94 -0.85 0.28
CA ILE A 205 -3.42 -0.97 -1.08
C ILE A 205 -2.33 -2.02 -1.04
N ASP A 206 -2.51 -3.12 -1.77
CA ASP A 206 -1.48 -4.14 -1.95
C ASP A 206 -1.14 -4.30 -3.44
N ALA A 207 0.10 -3.97 -3.78
CA ALA A 207 0.63 -4.11 -5.13
C ALA A 207 1.72 -5.19 -5.15
N GLN A 208 1.36 -6.35 -5.70
CA GLN A 208 2.23 -7.50 -5.84
C GLN A 208 2.95 -7.52 -7.19
N GLY A 209 4.17 -8.07 -7.21
CA GLY A 209 4.99 -8.18 -8.42
C GLY A 209 5.56 -6.84 -8.91
N CYS A 210 5.65 -5.85 -8.03
CA CYS A 210 6.20 -4.54 -8.31
C CYS A 210 7.70 -4.54 -8.03
N GLY A 211 8.49 -4.57 -9.10
CA GLY A 211 9.93 -4.34 -9.02
C GLY A 211 10.24 -2.84 -9.08
N GLY A 212 11.33 -2.45 -8.42
CA GLY A 212 11.80 -1.06 -8.42
C GLY A 212 10.83 -0.09 -7.72
N TYR A 213 10.72 1.11 -8.27
CA TYR A 213 9.92 2.20 -7.70
C TYR A 213 8.42 2.00 -7.98
N ALA A 214 7.60 2.25 -6.96
CA ALA A 214 6.15 2.25 -7.02
C ALA A 214 5.58 3.57 -6.47
N GLN A 215 4.54 4.05 -7.12
CA GLN A 215 3.87 5.30 -6.80
C GLN A 215 2.37 5.11 -6.76
N ALA A 216 1.73 5.76 -5.80
CA ALA A 216 0.28 5.87 -5.72
C ALA A 216 -0.17 7.33 -5.86
N ARG A 217 -1.37 7.55 -6.39
CA ARG A 217 -2.03 8.85 -6.45
C ARG A 217 -3.52 8.68 -6.22
N SER A 218 -4.10 9.48 -5.32
CA SER A 218 -5.53 9.46 -5.11
C SER A 218 -6.30 10.04 -6.31
N TYR A 219 -7.46 9.45 -6.58
CA TYR A 219 -8.42 9.94 -7.55
C TYR A 219 -9.83 9.90 -6.97
N THR A 220 -10.60 10.93 -7.24
CA THR A 220 -12.04 10.98 -6.92
C THR A 220 -12.77 11.39 -8.17
N VAL A 221 -13.78 10.62 -8.56
CA VAL A 221 -14.56 10.88 -9.76
C VAL A 221 -16.00 11.07 -9.35
N LEU A 222 -16.57 12.19 -9.75
CA LEU A 222 -18.01 12.43 -9.75
C LEU A 222 -18.51 12.28 -11.19
N GLU A 223 -19.36 11.30 -11.42
CA GLU A 223 -20.10 11.14 -12.67
C GLU A 223 -21.55 11.54 -12.41
N VAL A 224 -22.02 12.58 -13.11
CA VAL A 224 -23.43 12.99 -13.06
C VAL A 224 -24.08 12.60 -14.39
N THR A 225 -24.98 11.62 -14.32
CA THR A 225 -25.85 11.20 -15.41
C THR A 225 -27.13 12.05 -15.39
N GLY A 226 -27.45 12.68 -16.52
CA GLY A 226 -28.60 13.58 -16.67
C GLY A 226 -28.76 14.00 -18.13
N ASN A 227 -29.32 15.20 -18.39
CA ASN A 227 -29.44 15.75 -19.75
C ASN A 227 -28.09 15.86 -20.47
N ASN A 228 -27.02 16.10 -19.71
CA ASN A 228 -25.64 16.03 -20.15
C ASN A 228 -24.88 15.08 -19.22
N TYR A 229 -23.98 14.28 -19.79
CA TYR A 229 -23.05 13.48 -19.00
C TYR A 229 -21.86 14.34 -18.59
N GLU A 230 -21.64 14.48 -17.29
CA GLU A 230 -20.48 15.18 -16.74
C GLU A 230 -19.63 14.23 -15.91
N LYS A 231 -18.32 14.21 -16.19
CA LYS A 231 -17.33 13.45 -15.44
C LYS A 231 -16.27 14.41 -14.92
N THR A 232 -16.28 14.67 -13.62
CA THR A 232 -15.29 15.52 -12.95
C THR A 232 -14.36 14.65 -12.12
N THR A 233 -13.05 14.84 -12.28
CA THR A 233 -12.04 14.08 -11.53
C THR A 233 -11.15 15.00 -10.71
N LEU A 234 -11.07 14.76 -9.41
CA LEU A 234 -10.10 15.35 -8.49
C LEU A 234 -8.93 14.38 -8.31
N TYR A 235 -7.72 14.84 -8.59
CA TYR A 235 -6.49 14.10 -8.32
C TYR A 235 -5.75 14.71 -7.13
N GLY A 236 -5.18 13.87 -6.26
CA GLY A 236 -4.30 14.31 -5.19
C GLY A 236 -2.82 14.33 -5.60
N GLN A 237 -1.97 14.72 -4.65
CA GLN A 237 -0.52 14.65 -4.80
C GLN A 237 -0.07 13.18 -4.86
N PRO A 238 0.79 12.80 -5.82
CA PRO A 238 1.36 11.46 -5.84
C PRO A 238 2.35 11.24 -4.68
N PHE A 239 2.44 10.00 -4.20
CA PHE A 239 3.37 9.59 -3.15
C PHE A 239 4.01 8.24 -3.48
N SER A 240 5.25 8.04 -3.03
CA SER A 240 5.93 6.75 -3.19
C SER A 240 5.36 5.73 -2.20
N ILE A 241 5.24 4.48 -2.63
CA ILE A 241 4.90 3.34 -1.79
C ILE A 241 6.04 2.32 -1.68
N GLY A 242 7.24 2.71 -2.14
CA GLY A 242 8.48 1.94 -2.15
C GLY A 242 9.07 1.75 -3.53
#